data_AF-A0A103YLT7-F1
#
_entry.id   AF-A0A103YLT7-F1
#
_cell.length_a   1.000
_cell.length_b   1.000
_cell.length_c   1.000
_cell.angle_alpha   90.00
_cell.angle_beta   90.00
_cell.angle_gamma   90.00
#
_symmetry.space_group_name_H-M   'P 1'
#
loop_
_entity.id
_entity.type
_entity.pdbx_description
1 polymer ?
#
loop_
_entity_poly.entity_id
_entity_poly.type
_entity_poly.pdbx_seq_one_letter_code
_entity_poly.pdbx_strand_id
1 'polypeptide(L)' 'MQLTDDQIEAHTLFEIEAIMLKMGKSLKDIDGMPLPNTELLREFRNRLVNEELDYYTQDLKVIMPLLVAED' A
#
# COMPACT_ATOMS: atom_id res chain seq x y z
N MET A 1 -9.05 6.05 -4.81
CA MET A 1 -9.41 4.75 -4.19
C MET A 1 -9.38 4.88 -2.68
N GLN A 2 -10.20 4.13 -1.94
CA GLN A 2 -10.14 4.02 -0.48
C GLN A 2 -9.55 2.64 -0.10
N LEU A 3 -8.85 2.56 1.02
CA LEU A 3 -8.33 1.31 1.57
C LEU A 3 -9.49 0.44 2.06
N THR A 4 -9.34 -0.88 1.99
CA THR A 4 -10.26 -1.80 2.69
C THR A 4 -10.01 -1.74 4.19
N ASP A 5 -10.99 -2.15 4.99
CA ASP A 5 -10.83 -2.19 6.45
C ASP A 5 -9.63 -3.04 6.88
N ASP A 6 -9.42 -4.19 6.25
CA ASP A 6 -8.27 -5.07 6.52
C ASP A 6 -6.91 -4.39 6.21
N GLN A 7 -6.88 -3.57 5.14
CA GLN A 7 -5.68 -2.80 4.80
C GLN A 7 -5.44 -1.70 5.82
N ILE A 8 -6.49 -1.00 6.26
CA ILE A 8 -6.39 0.03 7.31
C ILE A 8 -5.88 -0.61 8.60
N GLU A 9 -6.44 -1.75 9.01
CA GLU A 9 -6.01 -2.46 10.21
C GLU A 9 -4.56 -2.90 10.12
N ALA A 10 -4.16 -3.57 9.04
CA ALA A 10 -2.79 -4.06 8.85
C ALA A 10 -1.77 -2.91 8.89
N HIS A 11 -2.08 -1.76 8.29
CA HIS A 11 -1.25 -0.57 8.34
C HIS A 11 -1.18 0.04 9.74
N THR A 12 -2.33 0.18 10.39
CA THR A 12 -2.41 0.77 11.74
C THR A 12 -1.60 -0.07 12.73
N LEU A 13 -1.74 -1.40 12.70
CA LEU A 13 -0.96 -2.29 13.56
C LEU A 13 0.54 -2.23 13.26
N PHE A 14 0.93 -2.10 11.99
CA PHE A 14 2.34 -1.93 11.63
C PHE A 14 2.93 -0.63 12.18
N GLU A 15 2.20 0.48 12.11
CA GLU A 15 2.64 1.76 12.66
C GLU A 15 2.74 1.72 14.19
N ILE A 16 1.77 1.09 14.87
CA ILE A 16 1.82 0.90 16.32
C ILE A 16 3.04 0.05 16.71
N GLU A 17 3.29 -1.06 16.01
CA GLU A 17 4.48 -1.90 16.25
C GLU A 17 5.76 -1.07 16.11
N ALA A 18 5.88 -0.24 15.07
CA ALA A 18 7.05 0.61 14.86
C ALA A 18 7.26 1.64 15.99
N ILE A 19 6.18 2.15 16.60
CA ILE A 19 6.25 3.04 17.78
C ILE A 19 6.67 2.23 19.01
N MET A 20 6.06 1.07 19.25
CA MET A 20 6.36 0.23 20.41
C MET A 20 7.81 -0.26 20.42
N LEU A 21 8.34 -0.63 19.25
CA LEU A 21 9.73 -1.08 19.11
C LEU A 21 10.71 0.02 19.54
N LYS A 22 10.40 1.30 19.32
CA LYS A 22 11.21 2.43 19.82
C LYS A 22 11.22 2.51 21.35
N MET A 23 10.22 1.95 22.01
CA MET A 23 10.11 1.86 23.46
C MET A 23 10.63 0.52 24.01
N GLY A 24 11.22 -0.33 23.17
CA GLY A 24 11.71 -1.65 23.55
C GLY A 24 10.60 -2.67 23.84
N LYS A 25 9.40 -2.47 23.26
CA LYS A 25 8.26 -3.40 23.36
C LYS A 25 7.76 -3.80 21.96
N SER A 26 6.93 -4.83 21.90
CA SER A 26 6.23 -5.27 20.69
C SER A 26 4.76 -5.51 21.02
N LEU A 27 3.89 -5.43 20.00
CA LEU A 27 2.50 -5.89 20.09
C LEU A 27 2.42 -7.35 20.59
N LYS A 28 3.45 -8.16 20.29
CA LYS A 28 3.58 -9.55 20.78
C LYS A 28 3.66 -9.66 22.30
N ASP A 29 4.03 -8.58 22.99
CA ASP A 29 4.13 -8.54 24.46
C ASP A 29 2.77 -8.26 25.12
N ILE A 30 1.71 -8.00 24.34
CA ILE A 30 0.35 -7.72 24.82
C ILE A 30 -0.53 -8.92 24.50
N ASP A 31 -1.04 -9.58 25.55
CA ASP A 31 -1.91 -10.74 25.39
C ASP A 31 -3.21 -10.38 24.64
N GLY A 32 -3.57 -11.22 23.67
CA GLY A 32 -4.75 -11.02 22.81
C GLY A 32 -4.63 -9.93 21.74
N MET A 33 -3.48 -9.26 21.60
CA MET A 33 -3.32 -8.21 20.59
C MET A 33 -3.09 -8.82 19.19
N PRO A 34 -3.82 -8.37 18.15
CA PRO A 34 -3.58 -8.81 16.79
C PRO A 34 -2.23 -8.30 16.26
N LEU A 35 -1.61 -9.08 15.37
CA LEU A 35 -0.38 -8.71 14.68
C LEU A 35 -0.70 -8.23 13.26
N PRO A 36 0.10 -7.29 12.71
CA PRO A 36 -0.13 -6.80 11.36
C PRO A 36 -0.06 -7.91 10.31
N ASN A 37 -1.02 -7.93 9.38
CA ASN A 37 -1.02 -8.86 8.26
C ASN A 37 0.10 -8.48 7.26
N THR A 38 1.22 -9.19 7.33
CA THR A 38 2.40 -8.90 6.51
C THR A 38 2.21 -9.17 5.01
N GLU A 39 1.24 -10.00 4.62
CA GLU A 39 0.93 -10.26 3.21
C GLU A 39 0.23 -9.05 2.58
N LEU A 40 -0.77 -8.51 3.26
CA LEU A 40 -1.44 -7.27 2.86
C LEU A 40 -0.46 -6.09 2.80
N LEU A 41 0.45 -5.98 3.77
CA LEU A 41 1.50 -4.96 3.75
C LEU A 41 2.48 -5.13 2.58
N ARG A 42 2.74 -6.37 2.14
CA ARG A 42 3.60 -6.65 0.99
C ARG A 42 2.91 -6.28 -0.32
N GLU A 43 1.64 -6.61 -0.48
CA GLU A 43 0.82 -6.23 -1.64
C GLU A 43 0.66 -4.71 -1.74
N PHE A 44 0.61 -4.03 -0.59
CA PHE A 44 0.58 -2.58 -0.53
C PHE A 44 1.96 -1.93 -0.79
N ARG A 45 3.06 -2.63 -0.51
CA ARG A 45 4.40 -2.11 -0.75
C ARG A 45 4.59 -1.90 -2.24
N ASN A 46 4.88 -0.65 -2.62
CA ASN A 46 4.92 -0.19 -4.01
C ASN A 46 3.56 -0.01 -4.68
N ARG A 47 2.42 -0.11 -3.96
CA ARG A 47 1.11 0.18 -4.55
C ARG A 47 1.04 1.60 -5.10
N LEU A 48 1.56 2.58 -4.36
CA LEU A 48 1.63 3.98 -4.81
C LEU A 48 2.47 4.13 -6.10
N VAL A 49 3.59 3.40 -6.18
CA VAL A 49 4.43 3.35 -7.40
C VAL A 49 3.70 2.66 -8.55
N ASN A 50 3.02 1.54 -8.27
CA ASN A 50 2.26 0.79 -9.27
C ASN A 50 1.04 1.58 -9.77
N GLU A 51 0.35 2.30 -8.90
CA GLU A 51 -0.78 3.18 -9.25
C GLU A 51 -0.33 4.33 -10.15
N GLU A 52 0.82 4.96 -9.86
CA GLU A 52 1.42 6.00 -10.72
C GLU A 52 1.88 5.44 -12.08
N LEU A 53 2.48 4.25 -12.09
CA LEU A 53 2.86 3.55 -13.33
C LEU A 53 1.62 3.21 -14.17
N ASP A 54 0.58 2.66 -13.56
CA ASP A 54 -0.67 2.31 -14.24
C ASP A 54 -1.36 3.57 -14.80
N TYR A 55 -1.40 4.66 -14.04
CA TYR A 55 -1.93 5.94 -14.50
C TYR A 55 -1.18 6.44 -15.75
N TYR A 56 0.16 6.43 -15.72
CA TYR A 56 0.98 6.83 -16.87
C TYR A 56 0.72 5.96 -18.11
N THR A 57 0.50 4.65 -17.93
CA THR A 57 0.16 3.76 -19.06
C THR A 57 -1.24 4.00 -19.64
N GLN A 58 -2.20 4.48 -18.85
CA GLN A 58 -3.53 4.83 -19.34
C GLN A 58 -3.49 6.08 -20.21
N ASP A 59 -2.77 7.12 -19.77
CA ASP A 59 -2.57 8.34 -20.56
C ASP A 59 -1.83 8.04 -21.88
N LEU A 60 -0.81 7.18 -21.84
CA LEU A 60 -0.11 6.71 -23.03
C LEU A 60 -1.03 5.99 -24.02
N LYS A 61 -2.01 5.21 -23.57
CA LYS A 61 -2.98 4.52 -24.45
C LYS A 61 -3.97 5.49 -25.12
N VAL A 62 -4.25 6.63 -24.50
CA VAL A 62 -5.11 7.68 -25.06
C VAL A 62 -4.33 8.54 -26.06
N ILE A 63 -3.08 8.86 -25.73
CA ILE A 63 -2.22 9.71 -26.56
C ILE A 63 -1.67 8.95 -27.78
N MET A 64 -1.39 7.65 -27.66
CA MET A 64 -0.82 6.86 -28.74
C MET A 64 -1.68 6.89 -30.03
N PRO A 65 -3.01 6.65 -30.01
CA PRO A 65 -3.86 6.83 -31.18
C PRO A 65 -3.87 8.25 -31.77
N LEU A 66 -3.68 9.29 -30.96
CA LEU A 66 -3.65 10.69 -31.40
C LEU A 66 -2.34 11.04 -32.10
N LEU A 67 -1.22 10.42 -31.68
CA LEU A 67 0.10 10.62 -32.30
C LEU A 67 0.28 9.86 -33.61
N VAL A 68 -0.47 8.77 -33.86
CA VAL A 68 -0.49 8.04 -35.15
C VAL A 68 -1.58 8.53 -36.12
N ALA A 69 -2.41 9.50 -35.73
CA ALA A 69 -3.46 10.05 -36.57
C ALA A 69 -3.04 11.30 -37.37
N GLU A 70 -1.77 11.72 -37.28
CA GLU A 70 -1.21 12.89 -38.00
C GLU A 70 -0.38 12.53 -39.26
N ASP A 71 -0.70 11.42 -39.95
CA ASP A 71 -0.19 11.09 -41.30
C ASP A 71 -1.32 10.95 -42.34
#